data_AF-A0A8S1KGY5-F1
#
_entry.id   AF-A0A8S1KGY5-F1
#
_cell.length_a   1.000
_cell.length_b   1.000
_cell.length_c   1.000
_cell.angle_alpha   90.00
_cell.angle_beta   90.00
_cell.angle_gamma   90.00
#
_symmetry.space_group_name_H-M   'P 1'
#
loop_
_entity.id
_entity.type
_entity.pdbx_description
1 polymer ?
#
loop_
_entity_poly.entity_id
_entity_poly.type
_entity_poly.pdbx_seq_one_letter_code
_entity_poly.pdbx_strand_id
1 'polypeptide(L)'
;MILDQENLIILAFIVVSLFFVKGPSISYYWFIINGIWIHIYLDGLVGLCQMNKWLFTQYSQLDARYPEKELTVIVVTGIELIFMGPMCIWIAIRQRAKANPLLTALLITFVSAVQIMGTVMFIVNAWLRDFVDVCHGSCFSFTQSNIFYFWFVFVIVNQIWIVVPLQQIILQYRELQIIYGNKKIQKLK
;
A
#
# COMPACT_ATOMS: atom_id res chain seq x y z
N MET A 1 -34.42 5.55 -1.95
CA MET A 1 -33.04 5.51 -1.44
C MET A 1 -32.16 5.08 -2.61
N ILE A 2 -31.73 6.05 -3.42
CA ILE A 2 -30.87 5.79 -4.57
C ILE A 2 -29.47 5.63 -3.99
N LEU A 3 -28.82 4.48 -4.17
CA LEU A 3 -27.39 4.40 -3.94
C LEU A 3 -26.74 5.41 -4.89
N ASP A 4 -26.15 6.47 -4.33
CA ASP A 4 -25.32 7.37 -5.12
C ASP A 4 -24.13 6.59 -5.72
N GLN A 5 -23.54 7.14 -6.77
CA GLN A 5 -22.43 6.51 -7.50
C GLN A 5 -21.24 6.17 -6.58
N GLU A 6 -21.03 6.97 -5.53
CA GLU A 6 -19.96 6.78 -4.54
C GLU A 6 -20.17 5.49 -3.72
N ASN A 7 -21.40 5.26 -3.25
CA ASN A 7 -21.77 4.04 -2.52
C ASN A 7 -21.71 2.78 -3.41
N LEU A 8 -22.02 2.90 -4.70
CA LEU A 8 -21.89 1.78 -5.65
C LEU A 8 -20.43 1.37 -5.85
N ILE A 9 -19.50 2.34 -5.91
CA ILE A 9 -18.07 2.04 -6.05
C ILE A 9 -17.58 1.32 -4.79
N ILE A 10 -17.87 1.83 -3.59
CA ILE A 10 -17.49 1.17 -2.34
C ILE A 10 -18.04 -0.26 -2.30
N LEU A 11 -19.33 -0.43 -2.63
CA LEU A 11 -19.96 -1.75 -2.67
C LEU A 11 -19.25 -2.68 -3.66
N ALA A 12 -18.85 -2.20 -4.83
CA ALA A 12 -18.10 -2.98 -5.80
C ALA A 12 -16.76 -3.46 -5.22
N PHE A 13 -16.02 -2.62 -4.51
CA PHE A 13 -14.76 -3.00 -3.85
C PHE A 13 -14.98 -4.01 -2.72
N ILE A 14 -16.06 -3.88 -1.95
CA ILE A 14 -16.47 -4.88 -0.96
C ILE A 14 -16.75 -6.22 -1.64
N VAL A 15 -17.57 -6.22 -2.70
CA VAL A 15 -17.93 -7.43 -3.44
C VAL A 15 -16.70 -8.09 -4.06
N VAL A 16 -15.80 -7.32 -4.68
CA VAL A 16 -14.53 -7.84 -5.21
C VAL A 16 -13.69 -8.45 -4.09
N SER A 17 -13.63 -7.81 -2.92
CA SER A 17 -12.88 -8.32 -1.75
C SER A 17 -13.42 -9.66 -1.24
N LEU A 18 -14.73 -9.92 -1.37
CA LEU A 18 -15.34 -11.19 -0.96
C LEU A 18 -14.76 -12.39 -1.73
N PHE A 19 -14.30 -12.21 -2.97
CA PHE A 19 -13.62 -13.25 -3.72
C PHE A 19 -12.28 -13.68 -3.08
N PHE A 20 -11.71 -12.85 -2.21
CA PHE A 20 -10.38 -13.04 -1.64
C PHE A 20 -10.37 -13.42 -0.15
N VAL A 21 -11.53 -13.56 0.51
CA VAL A 21 -11.65 -13.77 1.98
C VAL A 21 -10.95 -15.03 2.51
N LYS A 22 -10.78 -16.08 1.71
CA LYS A 22 -10.14 -17.35 2.13
C LYS A 22 -8.69 -17.42 1.64
N GLY A 23 -7.85 -16.54 2.18
CA GLY A 23 -6.43 -16.44 1.86
C GLY A 23 -5.55 -17.50 2.51
N PRO A 24 -4.46 -17.95 1.86
CA PRO A 24 -3.55 -18.97 2.38
C PRO A 24 -2.59 -18.47 3.47
N SER A 25 -2.40 -17.16 3.65
CA SER A 25 -1.41 -16.61 4.59
C SER A 25 -1.66 -15.14 4.94
N ILE A 26 -1.00 -14.63 5.99
CA ILE A 26 -1.01 -13.20 6.35
C ILE A 26 -0.42 -12.35 5.22
N SER A 27 0.65 -12.83 4.58
CA SER A 27 1.27 -12.20 3.40
C SER A 27 0.24 -11.98 2.29
N TYR A 28 -0.60 -12.97 2.01
CA TYR A 28 -1.66 -12.84 1.03
C TYR A 28 -2.65 -11.71 1.37
N TYR A 29 -3.07 -11.60 2.63
CA TYR A 29 -4.00 -10.53 3.03
C TYR A 29 -3.35 -9.16 2.98
N TRP A 30 -2.05 -9.04 3.30
CA TRP A 30 -1.29 -7.81 3.11
C TRP A 30 -1.38 -7.32 1.66
N PHE A 31 -1.10 -8.20 0.70
CA PHE A 31 -1.16 -7.85 -0.72
C PHE A 31 -2.59 -7.60 -1.21
N ILE A 32 -3.61 -8.32 -0.72
CA ILE A 32 -5.00 -8.03 -1.11
C ILE A 32 -5.48 -6.68 -0.58
N ILE A 33 -5.22 -6.38 0.70
CA ILE A 33 -5.63 -5.10 1.30
C ILE A 33 -4.91 -3.95 0.61
N ASN A 34 -3.59 -4.05 0.43
CA ASN A 34 -2.82 -3.03 -0.27
C ASN A 34 -3.24 -2.87 -1.73
N GLY A 35 -3.44 -3.98 -2.44
CA GLY A 35 -3.81 -3.96 -3.84
C GLY A 35 -5.17 -3.30 -4.08
N ILE A 36 -6.20 -3.78 -3.38
CA ILE A 36 -7.59 -3.36 -3.63
C ILE A 36 -7.90 -2.05 -2.92
N TRP A 37 -7.66 -1.98 -1.61
CA TRP A 37 -8.16 -0.88 -0.78
C TRP A 37 -7.21 0.29 -0.70
N ILE A 38 -5.91 0.05 -0.58
CA ILE A 38 -4.95 1.14 -0.40
C ILE A 38 -4.58 1.75 -1.76
N HIS A 39 -3.82 1.01 -2.58
CA HIS A 39 -3.23 1.54 -3.80
C HIS A 39 -4.25 1.88 -4.89
N ILE A 40 -5.23 1.00 -5.15
CA ILE A 40 -6.24 1.27 -6.16
C ILE A 40 -7.30 2.22 -5.61
N TYR A 41 -7.97 1.87 -4.51
CA TYR A 41 -9.11 2.66 -4.05
C TYR A 41 -8.71 3.97 -3.37
N LEU A 42 -7.97 3.93 -2.26
CA LEU A 42 -7.66 5.14 -1.48
C LEU A 42 -6.64 6.05 -2.19
N ASP A 43 -5.48 5.56 -2.59
CA ASP A 43 -4.44 6.39 -3.20
C ASP A 43 -4.81 6.79 -4.64
N GLY A 44 -5.21 5.81 -5.45
CA GLY A 44 -5.53 6.02 -6.85
C GLY A 44 -6.89 6.70 -7.07
N LEU A 45 -8.00 6.02 -6.76
CA LEU A 45 -9.33 6.52 -7.13
C LEU A 45 -9.79 7.69 -6.25
N VAL A 46 -9.52 7.63 -4.94
CA VAL A 46 -9.87 8.72 -4.01
C VAL A 46 -8.83 9.84 -4.05
N GLY A 47 -7.56 9.54 -3.79
CA GLY A 47 -6.49 10.54 -3.69
C GLY A 47 -6.18 11.21 -5.03
N LEU A 48 -5.81 10.42 -6.04
CA LEU A 48 -5.38 10.93 -7.34
C LEU A 48 -6.56 11.32 -8.25
N CYS A 49 -7.59 10.50 -8.36
CA CYS A 49 -8.71 10.72 -9.27
C CYS A 49 -9.92 11.45 -8.64
N GLN A 50 -9.95 11.63 -7.32
CA GLN A 50 -11.01 12.36 -6.60
C GLN A 50 -12.43 11.80 -6.85
N MET A 51 -12.55 10.49 -7.08
CA MET A 51 -13.82 9.84 -7.46
C MET A 51 -14.89 9.82 -6.36
N ASN A 52 -14.49 9.99 -5.09
CA ASN A 52 -15.40 10.13 -3.96
C ASN A 52 -15.06 11.44 -3.24
N LYS A 53 -15.94 12.44 -3.34
CA LYS A 53 -15.65 13.80 -2.86
C LYS A 53 -15.58 13.86 -1.34
N TRP A 54 -16.44 13.11 -0.66
CA TRP A 54 -16.46 13.08 0.79
C TRP A 54 -15.17 12.45 1.33
N LEU A 55 -14.79 11.27 0.83
CA LEU A 55 -13.54 10.61 1.20
C LEU A 55 -12.32 11.45 0.81
N PHE A 56 -12.31 12.07 -0.37
CA PHE A 56 -11.22 12.96 -0.78
C PHE A 56 -11.05 14.14 0.18
N THR A 57 -12.15 14.70 0.68
CA THR A 57 -12.11 15.77 1.69
C THR A 57 -11.48 15.27 2.99
N GLN A 58 -11.83 14.06 3.44
CA GLN A 58 -11.20 13.46 4.63
C GLN A 58 -9.71 13.14 4.38
N TYR A 59 -9.38 12.61 3.20
CA TYR A 59 -8.02 12.27 2.80
C TYR A 59 -7.12 13.52 2.76
N SER A 60 -7.66 14.63 2.27
CA SER A 60 -6.98 15.93 2.22
C SER A 60 -6.69 16.52 3.60
N GLN A 61 -7.38 16.07 4.65
CA GLN A 61 -7.05 16.47 6.03
C GLN A 61 -5.84 15.70 6.58
N LEU A 62 -5.60 14.48 6.08
CA LEU A 62 -4.42 13.69 6.42
C LEU A 62 -3.16 14.29 5.78
N ASP A 63 -3.31 14.82 4.56
CA ASP A 63 -2.22 15.40 3.80
C ASP A 63 -2.73 16.40 2.76
N ALA A 64 -2.34 17.67 2.92
CA ALA A 64 -2.73 18.78 2.05
C ALA A 64 -2.06 18.73 0.66
N ARG A 65 -1.07 17.85 0.44
CA ARG A 65 -0.43 17.70 -0.88
C ARG A 65 -1.36 17.10 -1.94
N TYR A 66 -2.38 16.34 -1.53
CA TYR A 66 -3.38 15.78 -2.46
C TYR A 66 -4.17 16.87 -3.21
N PRO A 67 -4.84 17.82 -2.53
CA PRO A 67 -5.53 18.92 -3.23
C PRO A 67 -4.56 19.87 -3.93
N GLU A 68 -3.34 20.05 -3.41
CA GLU A 68 -2.29 20.87 -4.06
C GLU A 68 -1.70 20.23 -5.31
N LYS A 69 -2.00 18.95 -5.58
CA LYS A 69 -1.43 18.21 -6.71
C LYS A 69 0.10 18.24 -6.71
N GLU A 70 0.68 18.05 -5.52
CA GLU A 70 2.14 18.00 -5.39
C GLU A 70 2.69 16.84 -6.22
N LEU A 71 3.76 17.11 -6.98
CA LEU A 71 4.23 16.23 -8.04
C LEU A 71 4.69 14.87 -7.51
N THR A 72 5.38 14.84 -6.36
CA THR A 72 5.86 13.58 -5.78
C THR A 72 4.69 12.70 -5.36
N VAL A 73 3.69 13.26 -4.68
CA VAL A 73 2.47 12.54 -4.29
C VAL A 73 1.71 12.04 -5.51
N ILE A 74 1.56 12.84 -6.57
CA ILE A 74 0.93 12.39 -7.83
C ILE A 74 1.68 11.24 -8.48
N VAL A 75 3.01 11.31 -8.53
CA VAL A 75 3.82 10.25 -9.16
C VAL A 75 3.74 8.96 -8.34
N VAL A 76 3.87 9.05 -7.00
CA VAL A 76 3.77 7.89 -6.11
C VAL A 76 2.40 7.23 -6.23
N THR A 77 1.32 8.00 -6.08
CA THR A 77 -0.06 7.49 -6.15
C THR A 77 -0.43 6.99 -7.55
N GLY A 78 0.16 7.59 -8.59
CA GLY A 78 0.05 7.09 -9.96
C GLY A 78 0.69 5.71 -10.14
N ILE A 79 1.90 5.51 -9.61
CA ILE A 79 2.58 4.20 -9.60
C ILE A 79 1.78 3.20 -8.76
N GLU A 80 1.21 3.61 -7.63
CA GLU A 80 0.35 2.77 -6.81
C GLU A 80 -0.87 2.28 -7.58
N LEU A 81 -1.58 3.19 -8.25
CA LEU A 81 -2.76 2.87 -9.04
C LEU A 81 -2.46 1.93 -10.22
N ILE A 82 -1.47 2.27 -11.04
CA ILE A 82 -1.24 1.56 -12.32
C ILE A 82 -0.35 0.33 -12.19
N PHE A 83 0.50 0.28 -11.16
CA PHE A 83 1.52 -0.75 -11.02
C PHE A 83 1.40 -1.51 -9.69
N MET A 84 1.54 -0.85 -8.54
CA MET A 84 1.60 -1.58 -7.26
C MET A 84 0.30 -2.30 -6.95
N GLY A 85 -0.85 -1.66 -7.16
CA GLY A 85 -2.18 -2.22 -6.96
C GLY A 85 -2.39 -3.54 -7.73
N PRO A 86 -2.30 -3.50 -9.08
CA PRO A 86 -2.40 -4.70 -9.91
C PRO A 86 -1.38 -5.79 -9.55
N MET A 87 -0.14 -5.42 -9.25
CA MET A 87 0.91 -6.37 -8.88
C MET A 87 0.64 -7.05 -7.53
N CYS A 88 0.12 -6.32 -6.54
CA CYS A 88 -0.29 -6.89 -5.26
C CYS A 88 -1.41 -7.93 -5.46
N ILE A 89 -2.43 -7.61 -6.27
CA ILE A 89 -3.51 -8.56 -6.60
C ILE A 89 -2.93 -9.79 -7.31
N TRP A 90 -2.02 -9.61 -8.27
CA TRP A 90 -1.40 -10.72 -8.98
C TRP A 90 -0.59 -11.63 -8.05
N ILE A 91 0.21 -11.06 -7.15
CA ILE A 91 0.94 -11.80 -6.12
C ILE A 91 -0.02 -12.66 -5.29
N ALA A 92 -1.11 -12.07 -4.81
CA ALA A 92 -2.10 -12.78 -4.01
C ALA A 92 -2.75 -13.94 -4.78
N ILE A 93 -3.10 -13.73 -6.06
CA ILE A 93 -3.62 -14.80 -6.93
C ILE A 93 -2.59 -15.93 -7.06
N ARG A 94 -1.30 -15.61 -7.27
CA ARG A 94 -0.23 -16.59 -7.36
C ARG A 94 -0.04 -17.39 -6.07
N GLN A 95 -0.10 -16.72 -4.92
CA GLN A 95 -0.02 -17.39 -3.61
C GLN A 95 -1.19 -18.36 -3.41
N ARG A 96 -2.42 -17.94 -3.74
CA ARG A 96 -3.60 -18.79 -3.64
C ARG A 96 -3.55 -19.99 -4.59
N ALA A 97 -3.10 -19.77 -5.83
CA ALA A 97 -2.95 -20.81 -6.82
C ALA A 97 -1.76 -21.74 -6.58
N LYS A 98 -0.91 -21.46 -5.56
CA LYS A 98 0.36 -22.15 -5.33
C LYS A 98 1.23 -22.21 -6.60
N ALA A 99 1.24 -21.11 -7.36
CA ALA A 99 1.99 -20.99 -8.59
C ALA A 99 3.51 -21.05 -8.33
N ASN A 100 4.32 -21.07 -9.40
CA ASN A 100 5.78 -21.19 -9.32
C ASN A 100 6.38 -20.35 -8.17
N PRO A 101 7.00 -20.99 -7.16
CA PRO A 101 7.38 -20.33 -5.91
C PRO A 101 8.56 -19.37 -6.08
N LEU A 102 9.48 -19.66 -7.01
CA LEU A 102 10.61 -18.77 -7.32
C LEU A 102 10.12 -17.44 -7.86
N LEU A 103 9.26 -17.45 -8.89
CA LEU A 103 8.71 -16.22 -9.45
C LEU A 103 7.87 -15.48 -8.41
N THR A 104 7.04 -16.18 -7.64
CA THR A 104 6.22 -15.55 -6.59
C THR A 104 7.08 -14.86 -5.53
N ALA A 105 8.17 -15.48 -5.08
CA ALA A 105 9.10 -14.89 -4.12
C ALA A 105 9.84 -13.66 -4.67
N LEU A 106 10.26 -13.71 -5.95
CA LEU A 106 10.87 -12.55 -6.61
C LEU A 106 9.89 -11.39 -6.75
N LEU A 107 8.64 -11.66 -7.13
CA LEU A 107 7.61 -10.63 -7.25
C LEU A 107 7.28 -9.98 -5.91
N ILE A 108 7.11 -10.78 -4.85
CA ILE A 108 6.91 -10.28 -3.49
C ILE A 108 8.07 -9.36 -3.08
N THR A 109 9.31 -9.81 -3.29
CA THR A 109 10.52 -9.03 -2.95
C THR A 109 10.53 -7.70 -3.71
N PHE A 110 10.28 -7.73 -5.01
CA PHE A 110 10.28 -6.54 -5.86
C PHE A 110 9.19 -5.54 -5.46
N VAL A 111 7.94 -5.98 -5.34
CA VAL A 111 6.82 -5.11 -4.99
C VAL A 111 7.00 -4.55 -3.58
N SER A 112 7.46 -5.35 -2.61
CA SER A 112 7.75 -4.86 -1.27
C SER A 112 8.88 -3.82 -1.24
N ALA A 113 9.89 -3.93 -2.09
CA ALA A 113 10.92 -2.89 -2.22
C ALA A 113 10.35 -1.59 -2.82
N VAL A 114 9.46 -1.71 -3.81
CA VAL A 114 8.77 -0.55 -4.41
C VAL A 114 7.84 0.13 -3.39
N GLN A 115 7.14 -0.64 -2.54
CA GLN A 115 6.34 -0.09 -1.44
C GLN A 115 7.21 0.73 -0.47
N ILE A 116 8.34 0.17 -0.02
CA ILE A 116 9.28 0.88 0.87
C ILE A 116 9.79 2.16 0.20
N MET A 117 10.21 2.08 -1.07
CA MET A 117 10.68 3.24 -1.82
C MET A 117 9.60 4.32 -1.92
N GLY A 118 8.36 3.95 -2.26
CA GLY A 118 7.21 4.86 -2.33
C GLY A 118 6.97 5.58 -1.00
N THR A 119 6.91 4.83 0.10
CA THR A 119 6.73 5.39 1.44
C THR A 119 7.89 6.29 1.86
N VAL A 120 9.14 5.91 1.57
CA VAL A 120 10.31 6.76 1.86
C VAL A 120 10.24 8.06 1.07
N MET A 121 9.95 8.01 -0.24
CA MET A 121 9.79 9.23 -1.05
C MET A 121 8.67 10.12 -0.52
N PHE A 122 7.54 9.52 -0.12
CA PHE A 122 6.40 10.25 0.45
C PHE A 122 6.76 10.98 1.75
N ILE A 123 7.44 10.29 2.68
CA ILE A 123 7.87 10.85 3.97
C ILE A 123 8.95 11.90 3.77
N VAL A 124 9.97 11.61 2.96
CA VAL A 124 11.08 12.55 2.71
C VAL A 124 10.59 13.82 2.05
N ASN A 125 9.64 13.73 1.11
CA ASN A 125 9.04 14.92 0.50
C ASN A 125 8.33 15.80 1.54
N ALA A 126 7.58 15.21 2.48
CA ALA A 126 6.94 15.98 3.56
C ALA A 126 7.99 16.62 4.47
N TRP A 127 9.06 15.89 4.80
CA TRP A 127 10.15 16.40 5.62
C TRP A 127 10.87 17.58 4.97
N LEU A 128 11.14 17.51 3.66
CA LEU A 128 11.75 18.61 2.90
C LEU A 128 10.85 19.86 2.81
N ARG A 129 9.56 19.72 3.12
CA ARG A 129 8.56 20.78 3.20
C ARG A 129 8.23 21.15 4.65
N ASP A 130 9.10 20.81 5.60
CA ASP A 130 8.93 21.08 7.03
C ASP A 130 7.62 20.55 7.63
N PHE A 131 7.06 19.48 7.03
CA PHE A 131 5.82 18.83 7.42
C PHE A 131 4.56 19.71 7.41
N VAL A 132 4.60 20.89 6.76
CA VAL A 132 3.49 21.85 6.76
C VAL A 132 2.19 21.28 6.18
N ASP A 133 2.31 20.29 5.30
CA ASP A 133 1.16 19.71 4.61
C ASP A 133 0.42 18.63 5.43
N VAL A 134 1.08 18.07 6.45
CA VAL A 134 0.58 16.90 7.20
C VAL A 134 0.29 17.25 8.66
N CYS A 135 0.54 18.50 9.06
CA CYS A 135 0.34 18.97 10.43
C CYS A 135 -0.56 20.21 10.45
N HIS A 136 -1.39 20.33 11.49
CA HIS A 136 -2.36 21.41 11.61
C HIS A 136 -1.83 22.44 12.61
N GLY A 137 -1.01 23.37 12.11
CA GLY A 137 -0.34 24.38 12.91
C GLY A 137 1.11 24.00 13.24
N SER A 138 1.48 23.94 14.52
CA SER A 138 2.83 23.52 14.92
C SER A 138 2.92 21.99 15.01
N CYS A 139 3.68 21.36 14.11
CA CYS A 139 3.71 19.90 13.99
C CYS A 139 4.13 19.16 15.28
N PHE A 140 5.01 19.77 16.08
CA PHE A 140 5.51 19.19 17.33
C PHE A 140 4.67 19.57 18.56
N SER A 141 3.49 20.16 18.37
CA SER A 141 2.53 20.37 19.44
C SER A 141 1.64 19.14 19.65
N PHE A 142 1.25 18.88 20.89
CA PHE A 142 0.37 17.76 21.26
C PHE A 142 -1.10 18.17 21.33
N THR A 143 -1.55 19.00 20.38
CA THR A 143 -2.99 19.26 20.21
C THR A 143 -3.68 17.99 19.73
N GLN A 144 -4.99 17.84 19.99
CA GLN A 144 -5.73 16.65 19.54
C GLN A 144 -5.64 16.44 18.03
N SER A 145 -5.63 17.52 17.24
CA SER A 145 -5.45 17.45 15.79
C SER A 145 -4.07 16.87 15.42
N ASN A 146 -3.00 17.39 16.00
CA ASN A 146 -1.64 16.95 15.66
C ASN A 146 -1.31 15.56 16.19
N ILE A 147 -1.88 15.15 17.33
CA ILE A 147 -1.78 13.76 17.81
C ILE A 147 -2.38 12.80 16.77
N PHE A 148 -3.52 13.14 16.19
CA PHE A 148 -4.18 12.27 15.22
C PHE A 148 -3.53 12.33 13.84
N TYR A 149 -3.46 13.50 13.20
CA TYR A 149 -2.99 13.63 11.82
C TYR A 149 -1.48 13.44 11.69
N PHE A 150 -0.69 14.13 12.51
CA PHE A 150 0.76 14.09 12.38
C PHE A 150 1.35 12.86 13.08
N TRP A 151 1.11 12.67 14.38
CA TRP A 151 1.79 11.60 15.13
C TRP A 151 1.23 10.22 14.83
N PHE A 152 -0.09 10.05 14.83
CA PHE A 152 -0.68 8.74 14.59
C PHE A 152 -0.70 8.39 13.10
N VAL A 153 -1.34 9.20 12.26
CA VAL A 153 -1.46 8.88 10.83
C VAL A 153 -0.12 9.04 10.11
N PHE A 154 0.49 10.22 10.16
CA PHE A 154 1.69 10.44 9.36
C PHE A 154 2.93 9.71 9.91
N VAL A 155 3.21 9.78 11.21
CA VAL A 155 4.41 9.16 11.78
C VAL A 155 4.23 7.65 11.97
N ILE A 156 3.19 7.18 12.67
CA ILE A 156 3.04 5.76 13.04
C ILE A 156 2.50 4.91 11.88
N VAL A 157 1.37 5.31 11.29
CA VAL A 157 0.67 4.46 10.29
C VAL A 157 1.53 4.26 9.05
N ASN A 158 2.25 5.28 8.56
CA ASN A 158 3.17 5.11 7.43
C ASN A 158 4.31 4.09 7.70
N GLN A 159 4.74 3.88 8.95
CA GLN A 159 5.77 2.87 9.24
C GLN A 159 5.33 1.45 8.91
N ILE A 160 4.02 1.18 8.85
CA ILE A 160 3.49 -0.12 8.49
C ILE A 160 3.96 -0.52 7.07
N TRP A 161 4.00 0.44 6.14
CA TRP A 161 4.50 0.25 4.77
C TRP A 161 6.03 0.20 4.65
N ILE A 162 6.75 0.40 5.75
CA ILE A 162 8.19 0.11 5.83
C ILE A 162 8.39 -1.28 6.45
N VAL A 163 7.82 -1.50 7.63
CA VAL A 163 8.07 -2.69 8.45
C VAL A 163 7.50 -3.96 7.82
N VAL A 164 6.25 -3.94 7.36
CA VAL A 164 5.62 -5.16 6.82
C VAL A 164 6.27 -5.59 5.49
N PRO A 165 6.51 -4.70 4.52
CA PRO A 165 7.24 -5.06 3.30
C PRO A 165 8.67 -5.54 3.57
N LEU A 166 9.37 -4.96 4.56
CA LEU A 166 10.69 -5.45 4.95
C LEU A 166 10.63 -6.88 5.50
N GLN A 167 9.62 -7.19 6.32
CA GLN A 167 9.38 -8.56 6.76
C GLN A 167 9.08 -9.51 5.58
N GLN A 168 8.30 -9.06 4.59
CA GLN A 168 8.06 -9.86 3.38
C GLN A 168 9.36 -10.20 2.65
N ILE A 169 10.24 -9.20 2.44
CA ILE A 169 11.55 -9.39 1.80
C ILE A 169 12.39 -10.43 2.57
N ILE A 170 12.47 -10.32 3.90
CA ILE A 170 13.24 -11.26 4.74
C ILE A 170 12.66 -12.68 4.63
N LEU A 171 11.34 -12.83 4.65
CA LEU A 171 10.67 -14.13 4.51
C LEU A 171 10.93 -14.75 3.14
N GLN A 172 10.84 -13.97 2.06
CA GLN A 172 11.13 -14.48 0.71
C GLN A 172 12.59 -14.81 0.49
N TYR A 173 13.50 -14.04 1.09
CA TYR A 173 14.92 -14.37 1.06
C TYR A 173 15.18 -15.76 1.65
N ARG A 174 14.56 -16.07 2.81
CA ARG A 174 14.66 -17.40 3.43
C ARG A 174 14.08 -18.50 2.54
N GLU A 175 12.93 -18.26 1.93
CA GLU A 175 12.30 -19.21 1.00
C GLU A 175 13.18 -19.50 -0.22
N LEU A 176 13.79 -18.45 -0.80
CA LEU A 176 14.70 -18.60 -1.93
C LEU A 176 15.91 -19.46 -1.57
N GLN A 177 16.52 -19.26 -0.39
CA GLN A 177 17.65 -20.08 0.06
C GLN A 177 17.27 -21.57 0.12
N ILE A 178 16.05 -21.89 0.59
CA ILE A 178 15.54 -23.27 0.64
C ILE A 178 15.38 -23.84 -0.78
N ILE A 179 14.76 -23.08 -1.69
CA ILE A 179 14.56 -23.49 -3.09
C ILE A 179 15.90 -23.76 -3.78
N TYR A 180 16.88 -22.88 -3.60
CA TYR A 180 18.22 -23.06 -4.19
C TYR A 180 18.98 -24.24 -3.56
N GLY A 181 18.88 -24.42 -2.25
CA GLY A 181 19.45 -25.57 -1.54
C GLY A 181 18.91 -26.90 -2.08
N ASN A 182 17.59 -27.00 -2.23
CA ASN A 182 16.93 -28.20 -2.77
C ASN A 182 17.34 -28.51 -4.22
N LYS A 183 17.46 -27.48 -5.07
CA LYS A 183 17.96 -27.64 -6.45
C LYS A 183 19.40 -28.15 -6.49
N LYS A 184 20.26 -27.71 -5.55
CA LYS A 184 21.65 -28.18 -5.45
C LYS A 184 21.70 -29.66 -5.07
N ILE A 185 20.87 -30.10 -4.13
CA ILE A 185 20.77 -31.51 -3.73
C ILE A 185 20.28 -32.38 -4.88
N GLN A 186 19.28 -31.94 -5.64
CA GLN A 186 18.78 -32.68 -6.81
C GLN A 186 19.82 -32.84 -7.92
N LYS A 187 20.73 -31.88 -8.10
CA LYS A 187 21.82 -31.98 -9.07
C LYS A 187 22.97 -32.92 -8.65
N LEU A 188 23.02 -33.30 -7.38
CA LEU A 188 24.06 -34.17 -6.82
C LEU A 188 23.62 -35.66 -6.74
N LYS A 189 22.35 -35.95 -7.02
CA LYS A 189 21.79 -37.30 -7.14
C LYS A 189 21.69 -37.68 -8.61
#